data_AF-A0A2V9H2G8-F1
#
_entry.id   AF-A0A2V9H2G8-F1
#
_cell.length_a   1.000
_cell.length_b   1.000
_cell.length_c   1.000
_cell.angle_alpha   90.00
_cell.angle_beta   90.00
_cell.angle_gamma   90.00
#
_symmetry.space_group_name_H-M   'P 1'
#
loop_
_entity.id
_entity.type
_entity.pdbx_description
1 polymer ?
#
loop_
_entity_poly.entity_id
_entity_poly.type
_entity_poly.pdbx_seq_one_letter_code
_entity_poly.pdbx_strand_id
1 'polypeptide(L)'
;VVVKDKKGNPIEGLTAKDFIVAENGVPQAIRFCEHQELAGAQSAAPVAPSKPEDIKIYRDLARTRISPETPGNIRYKDRRLLALYFDMTAMPPPDQLRALAAAQKFIRTEMTSADLVSILRYSGGAVDVLLDFTAERNRLLSVIATLIVGEGQGSDESTDDASRSDTGAAFGQDDSEFNIFNTDRQLAALETAAKMLGQLSEKKSLVYFASGLRLNGADNQAQLHATIDAAIRSGVSFWPIDARGLVAQAPLGDATKGSPGNMGMYSGASALAVTTGFQQSQDTLYALAGDTGGKALLDYNDLTRGIVEAQQTVSSYYILGYYTSNAAQDGKFRRIKISLNSNLSANLDYRQGYYAGKQFSKFTAADKERQLEDALM
;
A
#
# COMPACT_ATOMS: atom_id res chain seq x y z
N VAL A 1 1.24 8.07 15.86
CA VAL A 1 2.67 7.98 16.21
C VAL A 1 2.90 6.66 16.92
N VAL A 2 3.87 5.87 16.49
CA VAL A 2 4.29 4.66 17.21
C VAL A 2 5.57 5.01 17.96
N VAL A 3 5.65 4.67 19.25
CA VAL A 3 6.82 4.95 20.09
C VAL A 3 7.37 3.63 20.59
N LYS A 4 8.63 3.35 20.27
CA LYS A 4 9.30 2.09 20.63
C LYS A 4 10.57 2.36 21.44
N ASP A 5 10.88 1.45 22.37
CA ASP A 5 12.16 1.43 23.06
C ASP A 5 13.30 0.97 22.12
N LYS A 6 14.55 0.96 22.61
CA LYS A 6 15.70 0.46 21.84
C LYS A 6 15.61 -1.02 21.46
N LYS A 7 14.77 -1.79 22.13
CA LYS A 7 14.53 -3.22 21.88
C LYS A 7 13.36 -3.44 20.90
N GLY A 8 12.67 -2.37 20.47
CA GLY A 8 11.54 -2.42 19.57
C GLY A 8 10.17 -2.62 20.25
N ASN A 9 10.12 -2.64 21.59
CA ASN A 9 8.86 -2.77 22.33
C ASN A 9 8.11 -1.44 22.38
N PRO A 10 6.77 -1.44 22.28
CA PRO A 10 5.98 -0.22 22.47
C PRO A 10 6.22 0.42 23.84
N ILE A 11 6.32 1.75 23.87
CA ILE A 11 6.36 2.54 25.12
C ILE A 11 4.96 3.05 25.40
N GLU A 12 4.38 2.59 26.50
CA GLU A 12 3.00 2.87 26.90
C GLU A 12 2.93 3.97 27.97
N GLY A 13 1.71 4.49 28.21
CA GLY A 13 1.45 5.47 29.27
C GLY A 13 1.92 6.91 28.96
N LEU A 14 2.34 7.20 27.73
CA LEU A 14 2.67 8.57 27.33
C LEU A 14 1.41 9.42 27.20
N THR A 15 1.52 10.68 27.60
CA THR A 15 0.44 11.66 27.55
C THR A 15 0.79 12.79 26.59
N ALA A 16 -0.16 13.67 26.30
CA ALA A 16 0.08 14.85 25.45
C ALA A 16 1.28 15.70 25.92
N LYS A 17 1.60 15.69 27.22
CA LYS A 17 2.72 16.46 27.79
C LYS A 17 4.09 15.88 27.44
N ASP A 18 4.14 14.61 27.05
CA ASP A 18 5.38 13.92 26.74
C ASP A 18 5.82 14.16 25.29
N PHE A 19 4.92 14.67 24.44
CA PHE A 19 5.18 14.93 23.03
C PHE A 19 5.37 16.43 22.74
N ILE A 20 6.34 16.73 21.90
CA ILE A 20 6.50 18.03 21.24
C ILE A 20 6.23 17.82 19.75
N VAL A 21 5.27 18.57 19.21
CA VAL A 21 4.99 18.58 17.76
C VAL A 21 5.40 19.94 17.20
N ALA A 22 6.18 19.93 16.12
CA ALA A 22 6.52 21.13 15.37
C ALA A 22 6.17 20.96 13.89
N GLU A 23 5.55 21.98 13.32
CA GLU A 23 5.24 22.10 11.89
C GLU A 23 6.16 23.16 11.27
N ASN A 24 7.01 22.78 10.32
CA ASN A 24 8.04 23.65 9.73
C ASN A 24 8.91 24.35 10.80
N GLY A 25 9.18 23.67 11.91
CA GLY A 25 9.92 24.22 13.05
C GLY A 25 9.10 25.08 14.01
N VAL A 26 7.84 25.38 13.69
CA VAL A 26 6.92 26.13 14.57
C VAL A 26 6.20 25.15 15.51
N PRO A 27 6.33 25.29 16.84
CA PRO A 27 5.63 24.43 17.80
C PRO A 27 4.10 24.49 17.64
N GLN A 28 3.46 23.33 17.70
CA GLN A 28 2.00 23.18 17.60
C GLN A 28 1.44 22.60 18.91
N ALA A 29 0.31 23.15 19.36
CA ALA A 29 -0.36 22.68 20.57
C ALA A 29 -1.16 21.40 20.27
N ILE A 30 -0.82 20.31 20.94
CA ILE A 30 -1.57 19.06 20.89
C ILE A 30 -2.92 19.28 21.59
N ARG A 31 -4.01 19.06 20.85
CA ARG A 31 -5.39 19.17 21.34
C ARG A 31 -5.99 17.84 21.73
N PHE A 32 -5.51 16.78 21.08
CA PHE A 32 -5.99 15.42 21.30
C PHE A 32 -4.79 14.48 21.40
N CYS A 33 -4.79 13.64 22.42
CA CYS A 33 -3.82 12.58 22.61
C CYS A 33 -4.56 11.37 23.15
N GLU A 34 -4.70 10.34 22.32
CA GLU A 34 -5.30 9.07 22.71
C GLU A 34 -4.28 7.96 22.48
N HIS A 35 -4.08 7.12 23.49
CA HIS A 35 -3.29 5.90 23.37
C HIS A 35 -4.23 4.78 22.97
N GLN A 36 -3.96 4.16 21.83
CA GLN A 36 -4.70 3.01 21.35
C GLN A 36 -3.82 1.79 21.46
N GLU A 37 -4.23 0.86 22.32
CA GLU A 37 -3.61 -0.44 22.48
C GLU A 37 -4.58 -1.48 21.94
N LEU A 38 -4.18 -2.14 20.85
CA LEU A 38 -4.94 -3.25 20.32
C LEU A 38 -4.57 -4.48 21.14
N ALA A 39 -5.38 -4.73 22.18
CA ALA A 39 -5.27 -5.90 23.04
C ALA A 39 -5.16 -7.18 22.18
N GLY A 40 -3.96 -7.78 22.13
CA GLY A 40 -3.71 -9.01 21.39
C GLY A 40 -2.37 -9.07 20.66
N ALA A 41 -1.65 -7.96 20.50
CA ALA A 41 -0.42 -7.95 19.70
C ALA A 41 0.73 -8.82 20.24
N GLN A 42 0.79 -9.06 21.56
CA GLN A 42 1.83 -9.89 22.17
C GLN A 42 1.33 -11.28 22.63
N SER A 43 0.02 -11.57 22.54
CA SER A 43 -0.54 -12.79 23.17
C SER A 43 -1.69 -13.47 22.40
N ALA A 44 -2.24 -12.89 21.33
CA ALA A 44 -3.21 -13.60 20.51
C ALA A 44 -2.46 -14.56 19.57
N ALA A 45 -2.20 -15.77 20.07
CA ALA A 45 -1.78 -16.88 19.22
C ALA A 45 -2.74 -17.00 18.02
N PRO A 46 -2.26 -17.37 16.82
CA PRO A 46 -3.13 -17.61 15.70
C PRO A 46 -4.27 -18.55 16.10
N VAL A 47 -5.50 -18.11 15.85
CA VAL A 47 -6.67 -18.91 16.23
C VAL A 47 -6.72 -20.09 15.26
N ALA A 48 -6.42 -21.29 15.76
CA ALA A 48 -6.57 -22.53 15.00
C ALA A 48 -8.03 -22.67 14.54
N PRO A 49 -8.29 -23.12 13.30
CA PRO A 49 -9.64 -23.25 12.79
C PRO A 49 -10.44 -24.24 13.66
N SER A 50 -11.49 -23.74 14.31
CA SER A 50 -12.34 -24.54 15.21
C SER A 50 -13.37 -25.40 14.49
N LYS A 51 -13.50 -25.25 13.17
CA LYS A 51 -14.41 -25.99 12.27
C LYS A 51 -13.68 -26.33 10.97
N PRO A 52 -14.13 -27.37 10.23
CA PRO A 52 -13.66 -27.63 8.87
C PRO A 52 -13.80 -26.38 8.00
N GLU A 53 -12.82 -26.13 7.14
CA GLU A 53 -12.90 -25.04 6.16
C GLU A 53 -14.07 -25.31 5.19
N ASP A 54 -14.97 -24.34 5.06
CA ASP A 54 -16.05 -24.34 4.06
C ASP A 54 -15.73 -23.22 3.06
N ILE A 55 -14.95 -23.56 2.04
CA ILE A 55 -14.47 -22.64 1.01
C ILE A 55 -15.34 -22.81 -0.23
N LYS A 56 -15.93 -21.70 -0.69
CA LYS A 56 -16.77 -21.66 -1.89
C LYS A 56 -16.02 -20.95 -3.00
N ILE A 57 -15.96 -21.59 -4.17
CA ILE A 57 -15.50 -20.94 -5.40
C ILE A 57 -16.73 -20.34 -6.06
N TYR A 58 -16.73 -19.02 -6.22
CA TYR A 58 -17.82 -18.32 -6.87
C TYR A 58 -17.60 -18.28 -8.37
N ARG A 59 -18.69 -18.17 -9.13
CA ARG A 59 -18.61 -17.93 -10.57
C ARG A 59 -18.09 -16.52 -10.87
N ASP A 60 -18.66 -15.54 -10.17
CA ASP A 60 -18.34 -14.12 -10.27
C ASP A 60 -18.26 -13.53 -8.86
N LEU A 61 -17.32 -12.61 -8.62
CA LEU A 61 -17.19 -11.95 -7.32
C LEU A 61 -18.02 -10.67 -7.30
N ALA A 62 -18.79 -10.50 -6.22
CA ALA A 62 -19.60 -9.30 -6.03
C ALA A 62 -18.70 -8.08 -5.76
N ARG A 63 -19.03 -6.95 -6.40
CA ARG A 63 -18.49 -5.63 -6.04
C ARG A 63 -19.24 -5.09 -4.84
N THR A 64 -18.55 -4.91 -3.74
CA THR A 64 -19.08 -4.37 -2.50
C THR A 64 -18.53 -2.97 -2.24
N ARG A 65 -18.80 -2.41 -1.06
CA ARG A 65 -18.26 -1.12 -0.62
C ARG A 65 -17.81 -1.23 0.82
N ILE A 66 -16.85 -0.39 1.21
CA ILE A 66 -16.49 -0.23 2.61
C ILE A 66 -17.70 0.37 3.33
N SER A 67 -18.11 -0.25 4.43
CA SER A 67 -19.24 0.24 5.22
C SER A 67 -18.79 1.46 6.03
N PRO A 68 -19.45 2.62 5.92
CA PRO A 68 -19.06 3.80 6.70
C PRO A 68 -19.31 3.57 8.20
N GLU A 69 -18.49 4.21 9.02
CA GLU A 69 -18.73 4.23 10.47
C GLU A 69 -20.00 5.01 10.80
N THR A 70 -20.91 4.37 11.52
CA THR A 70 -22.07 5.06 12.10
C THR A 70 -21.67 5.61 13.47
N PRO A 71 -21.97 6.88 13.81
CA PRO A 71 -21.65 7.43 15.13
C PRO A 71 -22.16 6.52 16.26
N GLY A 72 -21.25 6.11 17.17
CA GLY A 72 -21.54 5.19 18.27
C GLY A 72 -21.36 3.69 17.96
N ASN A 73 -21.01 3.33 16.72
CA ASN A 73 -20.69 1.95 16.35
C ASN A 73 -19.26 1.59 16.73
N ILE A 74 -19.10 0.56 17.56
CA ILE A 74 -17.80 0.05 18.02
C ILE A 74 -17.20 -1.05 17.11
N ARG A 75 -17.78 -1.31 15.92
CA ARG A 75 -17.37 -2.42 15.03
C ARG A 75 -15.86 -2.46 14.77
N TYR A 76 -15.24 -1.30 14.58
CA TYR A 76 -13.82 -1.17 14.26
C TYR A 76 -12.95 -0.79 15.46
N LYS A 77 -13.59 -0.44 16.58
CA LYS A 77 -12.88 -0.09 17.81
C LYS A 77 -12.10 -1.30 18.30
N ASP A 78 -10.85 -1.07 18.65
CA ASP A 78 -9.91 -2.09 19.13
C ASP A 78 -9.66 -3.22 18.11
N ARG A 79 -9.81 -2.93 16.80
CA ARG A 79 -9.55 -3.87 15.70
C ARG A 79 -8.44 -3.39 14.78
N ARG A 80 -7.64 -4.32 14.29
CA ARG A 80 -6.65 -4.08 13.23
C ARG A 80 -7.33 -4.15 11.88
N LEU A 81 -7.29 -3.04 11.13
CA LEU A 81 -7.86 -2.98 9.78
C LEU A 81 -6.77 -3.24 8.75
N LEU A 82 -6.81 -4.41 8.12
CA LEU A 82 -5.89 -4.84 7.06
C LEU A 82 -6.63 -4.91 5.72
N ALA A 83 -6.27 -4.08 4.76
CA ALA A 83 -6.80 -4.14 3.40
C ALA A 83 -5.77 -4.83 2.50
N LEU A 84 -6.08 -6.03 2.02
CA LEU A 84 -5.26 -6.74 1.02
C LEU A 84 -5.65 -6.23 -0.36
N TYR A 85 -4.73 -5.55 -1.03
CA TYR A 85 -4.95 -4.94 -2.34
C TYR A 85 -4.11 -5.65 -3.39
N PHE A 86 -4.78 -6.23 -4.38
CA PHE A 86 -4.14 -6.94 -5.48
C PHE A 86 -4.29 -6.15 -6.78
N ASP A 87 -3.16 -5.69 -7.34
CA ASP A 87 -3.13 -5.14 -8.68
C ASP A 87 -2.93 -6.26 -9.70
N MET A 88 -4.04 -6.77 -10.24
CA MET A 88 -4.01 -7.88 -11.20
C MET A 88 -3.54 -7.43 -12.59
N THR A 89 -3.45 -6.11 -12.83
CA THR A 89 -2.99 -5.56 -14.11
C THR A 89 -1.48 -5.32 -14.11
N ALA A 90 -0.88 -5.11 -12.94
CA ALA A 90 0.54 -4.84 -12.76
C ALA A 90 1.40 -6.10 -12.58
N MET A 91 0.79 -7.23 -12.20
CA MET A 91 1.50 -8.46 -11.87
C MET A 91 1.32 -9.51 -12.99
N PRO A 92 2.39 -10.16 -13.47
CA PRO A 92 2.25 -11.34 -14.33
C PRO A 92 1.67 -12.53 -13.54
N PRO A 93 1.09 -13.54 -14.20
CA PRO A 93 0.39 -14.65 -13.53
C PRO A 93 1.19 -15.36 -12.41
N PRO A 94 2.51 -15.63 -12.56
CA PRO A 94 3.31 -16.24 -11.47
C PRO A 94 3.43 -15.36 -10.22
N ASP A 95 3.41 -14.04 -10.39
CA ASP A 95 3.47 -13.08 -9.27
C ASP A 95 2.10 -12.96 -8.61
N GLN A 96 1.01 -12.94 -9.40
CA GLN A 96 -0.37 -12.99 -8.89
C GLN A 96 -0.61 -14.21 -8.01
N LEU A 97 -0.21 -15.40 -8.47
CA LEU A 97 -0.35 -16.65 -7.71
C LEU A 97 0.43 -16.61 -6.40
N ARG A 98 1.64 -16.05 -6.39
CA ARG A 98 2.43 -15.88 -5.16
C ARG A 98 1.76 -14.93 -4.18
N ALA A 99 1.26 -13.78 -4.65
CA ALA A 99 0.53 -12.82 -3.82
C ALA A 99 -0.73 -13.44 -3.19
N LEU A 100 -1.55 -14.12 -4.00
CA LEU A 100 -2.78 -14.79 -3.54
C LEU A 100 -2.48 -15.94 -2.58
N ALA A 101 -1.46 -16.75 -2.85
CA ALA A 101 -1.03 -17.84 -1.96
C ALA A 101 -0.53 -17.31 -0.60
N ALA A 102 0.20 -16.20 -0.59
CA ALA A 102 0.65 -15.56 0.64
C ALA A 102 -0.50 -15.02 1.48
N ALA A 103 -1.51 -14.39 0.85
CA ALA A 103 -2.73 -13.98 1.52
C ALA A 103 -3.50 -15.19 2.10
N GLN A 104 -3.63 -16.27 1.33
CA GLN A 104 -4.26 -17.51 1.80
C GLN A 104 -3.51 -18.09 3.01
N LYS A 105 -2.18 -18.13 2.97
CA LYS A 105 -1.34 -18.57 4.09
C LYS A 105 -1.56 -17.70 5.33
N PHE A 106 -1.51 -16.36 5.20
CA PHE A 106 -1.77 -15.43 6.29
C PHE A 106 -3.15 -15.64 6.93
N ILE A 107 -4.21 -15.72 6.11
CA ILE A 107 -5.58 -15.91 6.60
C ILE A 107 -5.74 -17.25 7.34
N ARG A 108 -4.97 -18.28 6.97
CA ARG A 108 -4.98 -19.57 7.66
C ARG A 108 -4.15 -19.58 8.94
N THR A 109 -2.94 -19.03 8.90
CA THR A 109 -1.93 -19.30 9.94
C THR A 109 -1.58 -18.13 10.84
N GLU A 110 -1.87 -16.88 10.45
CA GLU A 110 -1.37 -15.69 11.15
C GLU A 110 -2.47 -14.73 11.64
N MET A 111 -3.64 -14.77 10.99
CA MET A 111 -4.76 -13.93 11.39
C MET A 111 -5.15 -14.20 12.86
N THR A 112 -5.54 -13.16 13.60
CA THR A 112 -6.00 -13.24 15.00
C THR A 112 -7.45 -12.76 15.10
N SER A 113 -8.05 -12.87 16.29
CA SER A 113 -9.40 -12.34 16.55
C SER A 113 -9.48 -10.81 16.48
N ALA A 114 -8.35 -10.11 16.68
CA ALA A 114 -8.27 -8.65 16.59
C ALA A 114 -8.29 -8.16 15.13
N ASP A 115 -8.05 -9.03 14.16
CA ASP A 115 -7.95 -8.66 12.75
C ASP A 115 -9.31 -8.57 12.07
N LEU A 116 -9.49 -7.50 11.32
CA LEU A 116 -10.50 -7.37 10.28
C LEU A 116 -9.78 -7.19 8.95
N VAL A 117 -10.08 -8.07 8.00
CA VAL A 117 -9.45 -8.06 6.68
C VAL A 117 -10.48 -7.67 5.63
N SER A 118 -10.08 -6.78 4.73
CA SER A 118 -10.79 -6.45 3.50
C SER A 118 -9.97 -6.89 2.30
N ILE A 119 -10.64 -7.27 1.20
CA ILE A 119 -9.99 -7.67 -0.05
C ILE A 119 -10.40 -6.67 -1.13
N LEU A 120 -9.40 -6.00 -1.70
CA LEU A 120 -9.54 -5.07 -2.81
C LEU A 120 -8.77 -5.61 -4.01
N ARG A 121 -9.29 -5.34 -5.21
CA ARG A 121 -8.65 -5.70 -6.47
C ARG A 121 -8.65 -4.49 -7.38
N TYR A 122 -7.55 -4.27 -8.08
CA TYR A 122 -7.52 -3.40 -9.23
C TYR A 122 -7.50 -4.22 -10.51
N SER A 123 -8.51 -4.02 -11.35
CA SER A 123 -8.71 -4.72 -12.62
C SER A 123 -9.61 -3.90 -13.53
N GLY A 124 -9.35 -3.90 -14.84
CA GLY A 124 -10.26 -3.28 -15.81
C GLY A 124 -10.46 -1.77 -15.62
N GLY A 125 -9.48 -1.05 -15.05
CA GLY A 125 -9.53 0.40 -14.89
C GLY A 125 -10.13 0.90 -13.57
N ALA A 126 -10.61 0.03 -12.67
CA ALA A 126 -11.26 0.43 -11.43
C ALA A 126 -10.81 -0.39 -10.22
N VAL A 127 -10.96 0.21 -9.03
CA VAL A 127 -10.74 -0.45 -7.74
C VAL A 127 -12.05 -1.09 -7.27
N ASP A 128 -12.07 -2.42 -7.22
CA ASP A 128 -13.18 -3.21 -6.69
C ASP A 128 -12.92 -3.57 -5.23
N VAL A 129 -13.89 -3.30 -4.34
CA VAL A 129 -13.91 -3.89 -2.99
C VAL A 129 -14.63 -5.22 -3.10
N LEU A 130 -13.87 -6.31 -3.16
CA LEU A 130 -14.43 -7.68 -3.27
C LEU A 130 -15.03 -8.15 -1.95
N LEU A 131 -14.49 -7.66 -0.83
CA LEU A 131 -15.02 -7.96 0.50
C LEU A 131 -14.74 -6.82 1.48
N ASP A 132 -15.79 -6.31 2.13
CA ASP A 132 -15.68 -5.39 3.27
C ASP A 132 -14.96 -6.05 4.47
N PHE A 133 -14.46 -5.24 5.39
CA PHE A 133 -13.76 -5.68 6.60
C PHE A 133 -14.52 -6.73 7.40
N THR A 134 -13.94 -7.91 7.51
CA THR A 134 -14.51 -9.04 8.23
C THR A 134 -13.45 -9.88 8.94
N ALA A 135 -13.87 -10.59 10.00
CA ALA A 135 -13.06 -11.61 10.67
C ALA A 135 -13.35 -13.03 10.14
N GLU A 136 -14.30 -13.17 9.21
CA GLU A 136 -14.76 -14.47 8.72
C GLU A 136 -13.77 -15.11 7.73
N ARG A 137 -12.89 -15.97 8.25
CA ARG A 137 -11.85 -16.66 7.46
C ARG A 137 -12.39 -17.39 6.24
N ASN A 138 -13.48 -18.14 6.39
CA ASN A 138 -14.04 -18.90 5.25
C ASN A 138 -14.47 -17.98 4.10
N ARG A 139 -15.02 -16.78 4.39
CA ARG A 139 -15.37 -15.80 3.35
C ARG A 139 -14.13 -15.21 2.69
N LEU A 140 -13.13 -14.83 3.48
CA LEU A 140 -11.84 -14.35 2.96
C LEU A 140 -11.18 -15.39 2.05
N LEU A 141 -11.09 -16.65 2.52
CA LEU A 141 -10.52 -17.77 1.76
C LEU A 141 -11.33 -18.07 0.50
N SER A 142 -12.66 -17.97 0.54
CA SER A 142 -13.52 -18.17 -0.64
C SER A 142 -13.24 -17.12 -1.74
N VAL A 143 -13.07 -15.85 -1.36
CA VAL A 143 -12.72 -14.78 -2.31
C VAL A 143 -11.33 -15.01 -2.90
N ILE A 144 -10.32 -15.30 -2.07
CA ILE A 144 -8.95 -15.58 -2.54
C ILE A 144 -8.91 -16.82 -3.43
N ALA A 145 -9.60 -17.91 -3.06
CA ALA A 145 -9.67 -19.11 -3.86
C ALA A 145 -10.35 -18.86 -5.23
N THR A 146 -11.40 -18.03 -5.25
CA THR A 146 -12.04 -17.62 -6.50
C THR A 146 -11.09 -16.80 -7.39
N LEU A 147 -10.28 -15.90 -6.80
CA LEU A 147 -9.26 -15.17 -7.56
C LEU A 147 -8.15 -16.07 -8.12
N ILE A 148 -7.79 -17.16 -7.43
CA ILE A 148 -6.80 -18.14 -7.91
C ILE A 148 -7.36 -18.95 -9.09
N VAL A 149 -8.62 -19.37 -9.00
CA VAL A 149 -9.28 -20.14 -10.07
C VAL A 149 -9.64 -19.25 -11.26
N GLY A 150 -9.93 -17.97 -11.01
CA GLY A 150 -10.45 -17.02 -12.00
C GLY A 150 -11.97 -16.99 -12.02
N GLU A 151 -12.53 -15.82 -12.33
CA GLU A 151 -13.97 -15.64 -12.54
C GLU A 151 -14.36 -16.10 -13.95
N GLY A 152 -15.49 -16.78 -14.08
CA GLY A 152 -16.04 -17.12 -15.38
C GLY A 152 -15.27 -18.15 -16.22
N GLN A 153 -14.66 -19.19 -15.63
CA GLN A 153 -14.07 -20.31 -16.38
C GLN A 153 -15.13 -21.08 -17.20
N GLY A 154 -15.44 -20.53 -18.37
CA GLY A 154 -15.86 -21.18 -19.59
C GLY A 154 -14.94 -20.66 -20.68
N SER A 155 -13.81 -21.34 -20.88
CA SER A 155 -12.90 -21.24 -22.04
C SER A 155 -12.60 -19.82 -22.56
N ASP A 156 -11.55 -19.19 -22.02
CA ASP A 156 -10.67 -18.38 -22.85
C ASP A 156 -9.23 -18.71 -22.45
N GLU A 157 -8.60 -19.59 -23.24
CA GLU A 157 -7.15 -19.72 -23.26
C GLU A 157 -6.60 -18.45 -23.90
N SER A 158 -6.43 -17.38 -23.11
CA SER A 158 -5.48 -16.33 -23.50
C SER A 158 -4.08 -16.91 -23.36
N THR A 159 -3.57 -17.53 -24.42
CA THR A 159 -2.14 -17.76 -24.61
C THR A 159 -1.45 -16.39 -24.72
N ASP A 160 -1.19 -15.77 -23.56
CA ASP A 160 -0.25 -14.66 -23.48
C ASP A 160 1.16 -15.23 -23.55
N ASP A 161 1.79 -14.98 -24.69
CA ASP A 161 3.15 -15.38 -24.99
C ASP A 161 4.15 -14.61 -24.09
N ALA A 162 4.45 -15.20 -22.93
CA ALA A 162 5.40 -14.67 -21.94
C ALA A 162 6.85 -14.58 -22.46
N SER A 163 7.11 -15.05 -23.69
CA SER A 163 8.41 -15.01 -24.36
C SER A 163 8.67 -13.70 -25.13
N ARG A 164 7.68 -12.80 -25.25
CA ARG A 164 7.92 -11.43 -25.73
C ARG A 164 8.81 -10.70 -24.73
N SER A 165 10.07 -10.56 -25.12
CA SER A 165 11.01 -9.68 -24.46
C SER A 165 10.57 -8.24 -24.75
N ASP A 166 10.17 -7.49 -23.72
CA ASP A 166 10.07 -6.03 -23.77
C ASP A 166 11.50 -5.49 -23.89
N THR A 167 12.03 -5.62 -25.09
CA THR A 167 13.33 -5.12 -25.46
C THR A 167 13.02 -3.73 -25.91
N GLY A 168 13.25 -2.75 -25.03
CA GLY A 168 13.17 -1.32 -25.35
C GLY A 168 14.04 -1.03 -26.58
N ALA A 169 13.49 -1.30 -27.75
CA ALA A 169 14.20 -1.43 -29.00
C ALA A 169 14.13 -0.08 -29.67
N ALA A 170 15.14 0.75 -29.38
CA ALA A 170 15.93 1.56 -30.31
C ALA A 170 15.23 2.37 -31.43
N PHE A 171 13.91 2.54 -31.42
CA PHE A 171 13.18 3.55 -32.18
C PHE A 171 12.25 4.27 -31.20
N GLY A 172 12.78 5.36 -30.65
CA GLY A 172 12.08 6.20 -29.70
C GLY A 172 10.92 6.94 -30.34
N GLN A 173 9.74 6.79 -29.77
CA GLN A 173 8.87 7.89 -29.34
C GLN A 173 7.61 7.41 -28.61
N ASP A 174 7.22 6.13 -28.72
CA ASP A 174 5.91 5.68 -28.21
C ASP A 174 5.95 5.01 -26.80
N ASP A 175 7.06 4.42 -26.36
CA ASP A 175 7.07 3.61 -25.12
C ASP A 175 7.04 4.41 -23.81
N SER A 176 7.52 5.66 -23.82
CA SER A 176 7.44 6.50 -22.62
C SER A 176 6.00 6.88 -22.30
N GLU A 177 5.17 7.16 -23.31
CA GLU A 177 3.78 7.57 -23.09
C GLU A 177 2.96 6.41 -22.51
N PHE A 178 3.04 5.19 -23.07
CA PHE A 178 2.34 4.02 -22.53
C PHE A 178 2.77 3.63 -21.11
N ASN A 179 4.07 3.72 -20.79
CA ASN A 179 4.57 3.43 -19.45
C ASN A 179 4.23 4.53 -18.42
N ILE A 180 4.13 5.80 -18.86
CA ILE A 180 3.64 6.90 -18.03
C ILE A 180 2.18 6.66 -17.66
N PHE A 181 1.32 6.28 -18.60
CA PHE A 181 -0.10 5.98 -18.35
C PHE A 181 -0.29 4.81 -17.38
N ASN A 182 0.51 3.76 -17.48
CA ASN A 182 0.37 2.60 -16.60
C ASN A 182 0.72 2.90 -15.14
N THR A 183 1.85 3.56 -14.87
CA THR A 183 2.23 3.93 -13.50
C THR A 183 1.27 4.95 -12.90
N ASP A 184 0.85 5.94 -13.69
CA ASP A 184 -0.09 6.95 -13.24
C ASP A 184 -1.41 6.32 -12.80
N ARG A 185 -1.92 5.39 -13.62
CA ARG A 185 -3.13 4.62 -13.33
C ARG A 185 -3.00 3.74 -12.08
N GLN A 186 -1.85 3.09 -11.86
CA GLN A 186 -1.60 2.31 -10.64
C GLN A 186 -1.63 3.21 -9.39
N LEU A 187 -0.99 4.37 -9.46
CA LEU A 187 -0.97 5.33 -8.37
C LEU A 187 -2.37 5.95 -8.13
N ALA A 188 -3.10 6.32 -9.18
CA ALA A 188 -4.48 6.80 -9.09
C ALA A 188 -5.43 5.75 -8.50
N ALA A 189 -5.22 4.47 -8.80
CA ALA A 189 -5.94 3.37 -8.19
C ALA A 189 -5.63 3.24 -6.69
N LEU A 190 -4.34 3.33 -6.30
CA LEU A 190 -3.96 3.36 -4.88
C LEU A 190 -4.53 4.56 -4.13
N GLU A 191 -4.58 5.73 -4.78
CA GLU A 191 -5.22 6.94 -4.25
C GLU A 191 -6.72 6.71 -4.02
N THR A 192 -7.39 6.12 -4.99
CA THR A 192 -8.82 5.76 -4.90
C THR A 192 -9.07 4.79 -3.77
N ALA A 193 -8.27 3.71 -3.67
CA ALA A 193 -8.35 2.74 -2.58
C ALA A 193 -8.15 3.41 -1.21
N ALA A 194 -7.18 4.32 -1.10
CA ALA A 194 -6.97 5.10 0.11
C ALA A 194 -8.19 5.95 0.48
N LYS A 195 -8.76 6.70 -0.49
CA LYS A 195 -9.98 7.51 -0.29
C LYS A 195 -11.17 6.65 0.16
N MET A 196 -11.35 5.46 -0.44
CA MET A 196 -12.41 4.52 -0.06
C MET A 196 -12.26 4.04 1.40
N LEU A 197 -11.03 3.76 1.83
CA LEU A 197 -10.73 3.40 3.22
C LEU A 197 -10.87 4.59 4.18
N GLY A 198 -10.77 5.83 3.70
CA GLY A 198 -10.93 7.05 4.49
C GLY A 198 -12.29 7.23 5.17
N GLN A 199 -13.28 6.39 4.84
CA GLN A 199 -14.60 6.37 5.48
C GLN A 199 -14.61 5.82 6.92
N LEU A 200 -13.51 5.18 7.33
CA LEU A 200 -13.32 4.66 8.68
C LEU A 200 -12.41 5.60 9.48
N SER A 201 -12.61 5.75 10.78
CA SER A 201 -11.79 6.63 11.62
C SER A 201 -10.46 5.99 12.03
N GLU A 202 -10.45 4.66 12.15
CA GLU A 202 -9.30 3.89 12.60
C GLU A 202 -8.14 3.87 11.59
N LYS A 203 -6.91 3.62 12.07
CA LYS A 203 -5.75 3.45 11.18
C LYS A 203 -5.88 2.15 10.38
N LYS A 204 -5.59 2.21 9.07
CA LYS A 204 -5.61 1.03 8.19
C LYS A 204 -4.24 0.77 7.61
N SER A 205 -3.92 -0.50 7.47
CA SER A 205 -2.77 -0.96 6.70
C SER A 205 -3.26 -1.49 5.36
N LEU A 206 -2.93 -0.80 4.28
CA LEU A 206 -3.17 -1.29 2.93
C LEU A 206 -1.94 -2.06 2.47
N VAL A 207 -2.07 -3.38 2.41
CA VAL A 207 -1.05 -4.29 1.92
C VAL A 207 -1.15 -4.33 0.40
N TYR A 208 -0.19 -3.72 -0.26
CA TYR A 208 -0.16 -3.57 -1.72
C TYR A 208 0.74 -4.64 -2.33
N PHE A 209 0.17 -5.61 -3.03
CA PHE A 209 0.97 -6.58 -3.81
C PHE A 209 1.27 -6.00 -5.19
N ALA A 210 2.57 -5.91 -5.51
CA ALA A 210 3.06 -5.28 -6.75
C ALA A 210 4.22 -6.09 -7.35
N SER A 211 4.43 -6.00 -8.66
CA SER A 211 5.64 -6.53 -9.34
C SER A 211 6.65 -5.43 -9.67
N GLY A 212 6.86 -4.53 -8.71
CA GLY A 212 7.57 -3.27 -8.89
C GLY A 212 6.65 -2.12 -9.32
N LEU A 213 7.12 -0.88 -9.12
CA LEU A 213 6.41 0.34 -9.53
C LEU A 213 7.47 1.35 -10.01
N ARG A 214 7.52 1.67 -11.32
CA ARG A 214 8.55 2.57 -11.88
C ARG A 214 7.98 3.94 -12.19
N LEU A 215 8.56 4.99 -11.62
CA LEU A 215 8.21 6.36 -11.98
C LEU A 215 8.90 6.75 -13.29
N ASN A 216 8.13 7.29 -14.23
CA ASN A 216 8.62 7.81 -15.49
C ASN A 216 8.31 9.32 -15.56
N GLY A 217 9.33 10.16 -15.51
CA GLY A 217 9.18 11.61 -15.63
C GLY A 217 8.57 12.31 -14.40
N ALA A 218 8.22 13.59 -14.59
CA ALA A 218 7.73 14.46 -13.50
C ALA A 218 6.25 14.22 -13.14
N ASP A 219 5.43 13.76 -14.10
CA ASP A 219 3.99 13.57 -13.88
C ASP A 219 3.72 12.45 -12.86
N ASN A 220 4.43 11.31 -12.99
CA ASN A 220 4.32 10.23 -12.01
C ASN A 220 4.78 10.65 -10.61
N GLN A 221 5.69 11.63 -10.47
CA GLN A 221 6.07 12.16 -9.17
C GLN A 221 4.91 12.96 -8.56
N ALA A 222 4.25 13.82 -9.34
CA ALA A 222 3.07 14.54 -8.88
C ALA A 222 1.95 13.59 -8.44
N GLN A 223 1.69 12.53 -9.22
CA GLN A 223 0.69 11.53 -8.88
C GLN A 223 1.07 10.70 -7.65
N LEU A 224 2.34 10.32 -7.50
CA LEU A 224 2.83 9.63 -6.30
C LEU A 224 2.59 10.49 -5.05
N HIS A 225 2.89 11.79 -5.12
CA HIS A 225 2.68 12.72 -4.02
C HIS A 225 1.19 12.83 -3.66
N ALA A 226 0.31 12.96 -4.66
CA ALA A 226 -1.13 13.01 -4.45
C ALA A 226 -1.67 11.72 -3.78
N THR A 227 -1.15 10.56 -4.22
CA THR A 227 -1.47 9.24 -3.67
C THR A 227 -1.06 9.14 -2.20
N ILE A 228 0.16 9.56 -1.88
CA ILE A 228 0.68 9.62 -0.49
C ILE A 228 -0.20 10.56 0.35
N ASP A 229 -0.52 11.75 -0.14
CA ASP A 229 -1.35 12.71 0.60
C ASP A 229 -2.77 12.20 0.86
N ALA A 230 -3.37 11.51 -0.11
CA ALA A 230 -4.68 10.89 0.04
C ALA A 230 -4.64 9.76 1.07
N ALA A 231 -3.62 8.90 1.02
CA ALA A 231 -3.41 7.84 1.99
C ALA A 231 -3.28 8.40 3.41
N ILE A 232 -2.43 9.41 3.60
CA ILE A 232 -2.24 9.93 4.94
C ILE A 232 -3.48 10.68 5.45
N ARG A 233 -4.18 11.43 4.59
CA ARG A 233 -5.46 12.07 4.95
C ARG A 233 -6.52 11.04 5.35
N SER A 234 -6.49 9.87 4.73
CA SER A 234 -7.43 8.76 4.97
C SER A 234 -7.00 7.82 6.11
N GLY A 235 -5.89 8.11 6.81
CA GLY A 235 -5.37 7.26 7.89
C GLY A 235 -4.85 5.90 7.40
N VAL A 236 -4.40 5.83 6.14
CA VAL A 236 -3.89 4.62 5.49
C VAL A 236 -2.36 4.66 5.46
N SER A 237 -1.74 3.57 5.92
CA SER A 237 -0.32 3.28 5.67
C SER A 237 -0.19 2.22 4.58
N PHE A 238 0.67 2.44 3.59
CA PHE A 238 0.97 1.46 2.56
C PHE A 238 2.03 0.48 3.02
N TRP A 239 1.78 -0.81 2.74
CA TRP A 239 2.69 -1.93 2.99
C TRP A 239 2.93 -2.67 1.68
N PRO A 240 3.80 -2.12 0.80
CA PRO A 240 4.08 -2.73 -0.47
C PRO A 240 4.86 -4.03 -0.30
N ILE A 241 4.44 -5.06 -1.01
CA ILE A 241 5.07 -6.37 -1.06
C ILE A 241 5.45 -6.62 -2.51
N ASP A 242 6.75 -6.71 -2.77
CA ASP A 242 7.25 -7.03 -4.10
C ASP A 242 7.04 -8.52 -4.37
N ALA A 243 6.00 -8.81 -5.14
CA ALA A 243 5.57 -10.16 -5.47
C ALA A 243 6.62 -10.93 -6.29
N ARG A 244 7.59 -10.23 -6.91
CA ARG A 244 8.72 -10.85 -7.65
C ARG A 244 9.62 -11.67 -6.75
N GLY A 245 9.60 -11.44 -5.43
CA GLY A 245 10.37 -12.18 -4.46
C GLY A 245 11.87 -11.84 -4.50
N LEU A 246 12.72 -12.77 -4.07
CA LEU A 246 14.16 -12.60 -4.16
C LEU A 246 14.62 -12.72 -5.61
N VAL A 247 14.94 -11.58 -6.24
CA VAL A 247 15.48 -11.54 -7.59
C VAL A 247 17.00 -11.63 -7.53
N ALA A 248 17.53 -12.85 -7.57
CA ALA A 248 18.97 -13.11 -7.66
C ALA A 248 19.48 -13.23 -9.12
N GLN A 249 18.69 -12.77 -10.10
CA GLN A 249 18.95 -13.02 -11.52
C GLN A 249 20.16 -12.26 -12.07
N ALA A 250 20.79 -12.86 -13.07
CA ALA A 250 21.82 -12.20 -13.87
C ALA A 250 21.24 -10.94 -14.55
N PRO A 251 22.03 -9.87 -14.74
CA PRO A 251 21.56 -8.59 -15.29
C PRO A 251 20.84 -8.64 -16.65
N LEU A 252 20.88 -9.77 -17.35
CA LEU A 252 20.26 -9.99 -18.66
C LEU A 252 18.99 -10.86 -18.60
N GLY A 253 18.50 -11.18 -17.39
CA GLY A 253 17.31 -12.02 -17.17
C GLY A 253 17.62 -13.52 -17.08
N ASP A 254 16.56 -14.30 -16.90
CA ASP A 254 16.58 -15.77 -16.90
C ASP A 254 16.30 -16.34 -18.31
N ALA A 255 16.57 -17.64 -18.52
CA ALA A 255 16.37 -18.38 -19.76
C ALA A 255 14.91 -18.37 -20.28
N THR A 256 13.96 -17.89 -19.48
CA THR A 256 12.57 -17.66 -19.85
C THR A 256 12.35 -16.38 -20.67
N LYS A 257 13.37 -15.54 -20.83
CA LYS A 257 13.30 -14.27 -21.59
C LYS A 257 14.12 -14.33 -22.87
N GLY A 258 13.52 -13.88 -23.97
CA GLY A 258 14.20 -13.71 -25.25
C GLY A 258 15.36 -12.72 -25.16
N SER A 259 16.45 -13.03 -25.84
CA SER A 259 17.63 -12.16 -25.93
C SER A 259 17.27 -10.83 -26.62
N PRO A 260 17.67 -9.66 -26.06
CA PRO A 260 17.39 -8.36 -26.67
C PRO A 260 17.91 -8.11 -28.08
N GLY A 261 18.88 -8.90 -28.54
CA GLY A 261 19.43 -8.83 -29.90
C GLY A 261 20.07 -7.49 -30.31
N ASN A 262 20.18 -6.52 -29.40
CA ASN A 262 20.59 -5.15 -29.71
C ASN A 262 22.08 -4.89 -29.43
N MET A 263 22.61 -3.77 -29.95
CA MET A 263 23.99 -3.34 -29.70
C MET A 263 24.32 -3.14 -28.20
N GLY A 264 23.29 -2.88 -27.38
CA GLY A 264 23.41 -2.72 -25.93
C GLY A 264 23.79 -4.00 -25.18
N MET A 265 23.58 -5.17 -25.78
CA MET A 265 24.05 -6.46 -25.22
C MET A 265 25.57 -6.56 -25.22
N TYR A 266 26.24 -5.99 -26.22
CA TYR A 266 27.70 -6.06 -26.35
C TYR A 266 28.43 -5.00 -25.52
N SER A 267 27.76 -3.87 -25.24
CA SER A 267 28.33 -2.79 -24.41
C SER A 267 28.04 -2.91 -22.92
N GLY A 268 27.20 -3.87 -22.51
CA GLY A 268 26.69 -3.99 -21.14
C GLY A 268 25.64 -2.95 -20.76
N ALA A 269 25.29 -2.02 -21.67
CA ALA A 269 24.27 -1.01 -21.42
C ALA A 269 22.89 -1.61 -21.13
N SER A 270 22.54 -2.73 -21.79
CA SER A 270 21.28 -3.43 -21.51
C SER A 270 21.24 -4.04 -20.12
N ALA A 271 22.34 -4.63 -19.66
CA ALA A 271 22.47 -5.14 -18.31
C ALA A 271 22.31 -4.03 -17.25
N LEU A 272 22.94 -2.87 -17.49
CA LEU A 272 22.84 -1.71 -16.60
C LEU A 272 21.42 -1.10 -16.57
N ALA A 273 20.74 -1.05 -17.71
CA ALA A 273 19.37 -0.55 -17.79
C ALA A 273 18.40 -1.44 -17.02
N VAL A 274 18.53 -2.76 -17.12
CA VAL A 274 17.70 -3.72 -16.38
C VAL A 274 17.91 -3.58 -14.87
N THR A 275 19.16 -3.54 -14.41
CA THR A 275 19.46 -3.42 -12.97
C THR A 275 19.02 -2.07 -12.41
N THR A 276 19.24 -0.98 -13.15
CA THR A 276 18.83 0.36 -12.74
C THR A 276 17.31 0.48 -12.66
N GLY A 277 16.58 -0.01 -13.67
CA GLY A 277 15.13 0.00 -13.64
C GLY A 277 14.57 -0.87 -12.52
N PHE A 278 15.20 -2.02 -12.22
CA PHE A 278 14.81 -2.85 -11.10
C PHE A 278 14.97 -2.11 -9.77
N GLN A 279 16.13 -1.49 -9.53
CA GLN A 279 16.39 -0.70 -8.33
C GLN A 279 15.39 0.45 -8.18
N GLN A 280 15.17 1.24 -9.23
CA GLN A 280 14.20 2.34 -9.23
C GLN A 280 12.77 1.87 -8.91
N SER A 281 12.41 0.67 -9.38
CA SER A 281 11.10 0.10 -9.07
C SER A 281 10.94 -0.23 -7.58
N GLN A 282 12.01 -0.66 -6.92
CA GLN A 282 12.02 -0.94 -5.48
C GLN A 282 12.09 0.34 -4.65
N ASP A 283 12.88 1.33 -5.10
CA ASP A 283 13.00 2.64 -4.44
C ASP A 283 11.64 3.34 -4.35
N THR A 284 10.80 3.21 -5.38
CA THR A 284 9.45 3.79 -5.40
C THR A 284 8.52 3.10 -4.40
N LEU A 285 8.55 1.76 -4.31
CA LEU A 285 7.79 1.02 -3.29
C LEU A 285 8.27 1.38 -1.89
N TYR A 286 9.58 1.54 -1.70
CA TYR A 286 10.16 1.97 -0.43
C TYR A 286 9.71 3.38 -0.03
N ALA A 287 9.72 4.34 -0.97
CA ALA A 287 9.25 5.70 -0.75
C ALA A 287 7.75 5.73 -0.39
N LEU A 288 6.91 5.03 -1.17
CA LEU A 288 5.46 4.91 -0.92
C LEU A 288 5.16 4.40 0.50
N ALA A 289 5.91 3.39 0.95
CA ALA A 289 5.76 2.82 2.28
C ALA A 289 6.23 3.79 3.37
N GLY A 290 7.46 4.32 3.24
CA GLY A 290 8.08 5.20 4.22
C GLY A 290 7.29 6.49 4.44
N ASP A 291 6.81 7.11 3.35
CA ASP A 291 6.10 8.40 3.42
C ASP A 291 4.68 8.27 3.98
N THR A 292 4.10 7.06 3.94
CA THR A 292 2.79 6.76 4.55
C THR A 292 2.89 6.05 5.90
N GLY A 293 4.10 5.80 6.41
CA GLY A 293 4.34 5.19 7.72
C GLY A 293 4.12 3.68 7.77
N GLY A 294 4.31 3.00 6.64
CA GLY A 294 4.46 1.55 6.55
C GLY A 294 5.88 1.13 6.18
N LYS A 295 6.04 -0.10 5.70
CA LYS A 295 7.35 -0.66 5.30
C LYS A 295 7.19 -1.56 4.09
N ALA A 296 8.13 -1.46 3.15
CA ALA A 296 8.17 -2.32 1.98
C ALA A 296 8.84 -3.66 2.31
N LEU A 297 8.27 -4.76 1.82
CA LEU A 297 8.92 -6.08 1.78
C LEU A 297 9.50 -6.29 0.38
N LEU A 298 10.83 -6.22 0.28
CA LEU A 298 11.60 -6.37 -0.94
C LEU A 298 12.52 -7.59 -0.82
N ASP A 299 12.76 -8.31 -1.91
CA ASP A 299 13.73 -9.41 -1.98
C ASP A 299 13.48 -10.59 -1.00
N TYR A 300 12.21 -10.93 -0.75
CA TYR A 300 11.83 -12.06 0.11
C TYR A 300 10.91 -13.05 -0.61
N ASN A 301 11.16 -14.35 -0.44
CA ASN A 301 10.31 -15.40 -1.03
C ASN A 301 9.06 -15.73 -0.20
N ASP A 302 9.07 -15.46 1.11
CA ASP A 302 7.86 -15.60 1.95
C ASP A 302 7.14 -14.25 2.07
N LEU A 303 6.27 -13.98 1.09
CA LEU A 303 5.49 -12.74 1.03
C LEU A 303 4.53 -12.57 2.22
N THR A 304 4.13 -13.68 2.86
CA THR A 304 3.29 -13.68 4.08
C THR A 304 3.88 -12.79 5.17
N ARG A 305 5.22 -12.74 5.24
CA ARG A 305 5.95 -11.91 6.21
C ARG A 305 5.58 -10.44 6.10
N GLY A 306 5.40 -9.90 4.89
CA GLY A 306 5.02 -8.49 4.71
C GLY A 306 3.64 -8.20 5.30
N ILE A 307 2.70 -9.14 5.17
CA ILE A 307 1.36 -9.05 5.75
C ILE A 307 1.45 -9.09 7.28
N VAL A 308 2.27 -9.98 7.83
CA VAL A 308 2.51 -10.08 9.28
C VAL A 308 3.18 -8.82 9.83
N GLU A 309 4.16 -8.24 9.13
CA GLU A 309 4.80 -6.98 9.56
C GLU A 309 3.76 -5.83 9.59
N ALA A 310 2.86 -5.78 8.61
CA ALA A 310 1.74 -4.83 8.59
C ALA A 310 0.76 -5.07 9.76
N GLN A 311 0.44 -6.32 10.05
CA GLN A 311 -0.42 -6.75 11.16
C GLN A 311 0.18 -6.40 12.53
N GLN A 312 1.48 -6.60 12.73
CA GLN A 312 2.14 -6.37 14.01
C GLN A 312 2.35 -4.88 14.32
N THR A 313 2.48 -4.04 13.29
CA THR A 313 2.78 -2.61 13.46
C THR A 313 1.60 -1.78 13.96
N VAL A 314 0.36 -2.26 13.80
CA VAL A 314 -0.85 -1.56 14.26
C VAL A 314 -1.13 -1.80 15.75
N SER A 315 -0.23 -2.48 16.47
CA SER A 315 -0.45 -2.98 17.84
C SER A 315 -0.63 -1.92 18.94
N SER A 316 0.17 -0.86 18.92
CA SER A 316 0.14 0.18 19.96
C SER A 316 0.61 1.51 19.36
N TYR A 317 -0.27 2.51 19.37
CA TYR A 317 0.03 3.83 18.82
C TYR A 317 -0.70 4.96 19.54
N TYR A 318 -0.14 6.15 19.42
CA TYR A 318 -0.73 7.38 19.92
C TYR A 318 -1.33 8.18 18.77
N ILE A 319 -2.59 8.56 18.89
CA ILE A 319 -3.25 9.52 18.00
C ILE A 319 -3.01 10.91 18.56
N LEU A 320 -2.20 11.71 17.84
CA LEU A 320 -1.94 13.10 18.19
C LEU A 320 -2.69 14.01 17.22
N GLY A 321 -3.68 14.74 17.73
CA GLY A 321 -4.42 15.75 16.98
C GLY A 321 -3.97 17.16 17.35
N TYR A 322 -3.68 17.99 16.35
CA TYR A 322 -3.42 19.42 16.50
C TYR A 322 -4.06 20.19 15.35
N TYR A 323 -4.27 21.49 15.56
CA TYR A 323 -4.66 22.42 14.49
C TYR A 323 -3.44 23.20 14.07
N THR A 324 -3.15 23.23 12.77
CA THR A 324 -2.06 24.06 12.23
C THR A 324 -2.29 25.53 12.55
N SER A 325 -1.26 26.21 13.03
CA SER A 325 -1.24 27.67 13.15
C SER A 325 -1.08 28.39 11.80
N ASN A 326 -0.75 27.67 10.72
CA ASN A 326 -0.61 28.20 9.38
C ASN A 326 -1.88 27.95 8.55
N ALA A 327 -2.67 29.00 8.31
CA ALA A 327 -3.91 28.92 7.51
C ALA A 327 -3.68 28.96 5.99
N ALA A 328 -2.44 29.13 5.50
CA ALA A 328 -2.18 29.29 4.07
C ALA A 328 -2.45 28.00 3.28
N GLN A 329 -3.36 28.09 2.31
CA GLN A 329 -3.64 27.02 1.35
C GLN A 329 -2.81 27.21 0.07
N ASP A 330 -1.49 27.11 0.21
CA ASP A 330 -0.51 27.36 -0.84
C ASP A 330 -0.02 26.09 -1.55
N GLY A 331 -0.51 24.91 -1.16
CA GLY A 331 -0.06 23.64 -1.73
C GLY A 331 1.37 23.25 -1.35
N LYS A 332 2.02 23.91 -0.37
CA LYS A 332 3.40 23.60 0.00
C LYS A 332 3.46 22.48 1.03
N PHE A 333 4.56 21.72 0.99
CA PHE A 333 4.86 20.70 1.99
C PHE A 333 5.12 21.33 3.36
N ARG A 334 4.50 20.76 4.38
CA ARG A 334 4.64 21.12 5.79
C ARG A 334 5.26 19.94 6.51
N ARG A 335 6.53 20.09 6.88
CA ARG A 335 7.30 19.07 7.58
C ARG A 335 6.85 18.99 9.03
N ILE A 336 6.58 17.79 9.50
CA ILE A 336 6.25 17.48 10.89
C ILE A 336 7.47 16.88 11.56
N LYS A 337 7.81 17.42 12.73
CA LYS A 337 8.81 16.87 13.62
C LYS A 337 8.15 16.59 14.96
N ILE A 338 8.27 15.35 15.41
CA ILE A 338 7.80 14.91 16.71
C ILE A 338 9.02 14.48 17.53
N SER A 339 9.12 15.00 18.73
CA SER A 339 10.13 14.63 19.72
C SER A 339 9.50 14.41 21.07
N LEU A 340 10.15 13.65 21.94
CA LEU A 340 9.70 13.44 23.32
C LEU A 340 10.35 14.50 24.24
N ASN A 341 9.59 14.98 25.23
CA ASN A 341 10.09 15.90 26.27
C ASN A 341 11.03 15.21 27.27
N SER A 342 10.92 13.89 27.40
CA SER A 342 11.71 13.08 28.35
C SER A 342 13.09 12.70 27.80
N ASN A 343 14.08 12.49 28.69
CA ASN A 343 15.37 11.84 28.37
C ASN A 343 15.23 10.36 27.91
N LEU A 344 14.03 9.87 27.60
CA LEU A 344 13.85 8.55 27.02
C LEU A 344 14.46 8.50 25.63
N SER A 345 15.43 7.60 25.47
CA SER A 345 15.88 7.18 24.14
C SER A 345 14.81 6.25 23.53
N ALA A 346 13.98 6.80 22.67
CA ALA A 346 12.94 6.06 21.95
C ALA A 346 13.08 6.25 20.43
N ASN A 347 12.67 5.23 19.68
CA ASN A 347 12.47 5.32 18.25
C ASN A 347 11.01 5.71 17.99
N LEU A 348 10.81 6.80 17.24
CA LEU A 348 9.47 7.29 16.92
C LEU A 348 9.20 7.06 15.42
N ASP A 349 8.17 6.29 15.11
CA ASP A 349 7.64 6.13 13.75
C ASP A 349 6.39 7.02 13.60
N TYR A 350 6.48 8.05 12.75
CA TYR A 350 5.39 8.99 12.51
C TYR A 350 5.46 9.65 11.13
N ARG A 351 4.34 10.27 10.75
CA ARG A 351 4.18 11.05 9.51
C ARG A 351 5.21 12.19 9.44
N GLN A 352 6.06 12.20 8.42
CA GLN A 352 7.11 13.21 8.25
C GLN A 352 6.59 14.59 7.79
N GLY A 353 5.39 14.67 7.24
CA GLY A 353 4.79 15.92 6.80
C GLY A 353 3.55 15.74 5.94
N TYR A 354 3.00 16.86 5.45
CA TYR A 354 1.81 16.89 4.61
C TYR A 354 1.80 18.11 3.70
N TYR A 355 1.16 18.03 2.54
CA TYR A 355 0.94 19.22 1.73
C TYR A 355 -0.28 20.00 2.22
N ALA A 356 -0.15 21.33 2.28
CA ALA A 356 -1.29 22.20 2.52
C ALA A 356 -2.34 22.02 1.42
N GLY A 357 -3.61 22.26 1.73
CA GLY A 357 -4.61 22.44 0.67
C GLY A 357 -4.15 23.52 -0.31
N LYS A 358 -4.65 23.49 -1.55
CA LYS A 358 -4.31 24.47 -2.56
C LYS A 358 -5.59 25.23 -2.94
N GLN A 359 -5.53 26.56 -3.04
CA GLN A 359 -6.64 27.35 -3.55
C GLN A 359 -6.78 27.14 -5.06
N PHE A 360 -8.02 26.95 -5.54
CA PHE A 360 -8.34 26.71 -6.95
C PHE A 360 -7.73 27.76 -7.90
N SER A 361 -7.68 29.03 -7.48
CA SER A 361 -7.07 30.12 -8.26
C SER A 361 -5.57 29.94 -8.52
N LYS A 362 -4.89 29.08 -7.76
CA LYS A 362 -3.45 28.79 -7.89
C LYS A 362 -3.17 27.42 -8.52
N PHE A 363 -4.19 26.71 -9.00
CA PHE A 363 -4.02 25.42 -9.67
C PHE A 363 -3.30 25.60 -11.00
N THR A 364 -2.35 24.72 -11.29
CA THR A 364 -1.70 24.63 -12.60
C THR A 364 -2.71 24.11 -13.64
N ALA A 365 -2.38 24.18 -14.93
CA ALA A 365 -3.23 23.61 -15.97
C ALA A 365 -3.47 22.10 -15.74
N ALA A 366 -2.42 21.36 -15.36
CA ALA A 366 -2.51 19.94 -15.01
C ALA A 366 -3.41 19.67 -13.78
N ASP A 367 -3.32 20.50 -12.74
CA ASP A 367 -4.19 20.38 -11.56
C ASP A 367 -5.68 20.62 -11.92
N LYS A 368 -5.95 21.53 -12.86
CA LYS A 368 -7.32 21.85 -13.32
C LYS A 368 -7.89 20.75 -14.20
N GLU A 369 -7.10 20.22 -15.13
CA GLU A 369 -7.50 19.10 -15.98
C GLU A 369 -7.84 17.87 -15.13
N ARG A 370 -7.00 17.57 -14.14
CA ARG A 370 -7.24 16.49 -13.20
C ARG A 370 -8.50 16.68 -12.36
N GLN A 371 -8.76 17.90 -11.88
CA GLN A 371 -9.98 18.17 -11.13
C GLN A 371 -11.24 18.05 -12.01
N LEU A 372 -11.10 18.30 -13.32
CA LEU A 372 -12.13 18.08 -14.30
C LEU A 372 -12.34 16.56 -14.56
N GLU A 373 -11.26 15.78 -14.70
CA GLU A 373 -11.33 14.31 -14.80
C GLU A 373 -11.96 13.66 -13.57
N ASP A 374 -11.55 14.05 -12.35
CA ASP A 374 -12.13 13.60 -11.08
C ASP A 374 -13.63 13.97 -10.96
N ALA A 375 -14.09 15.01 -11.66
CA ALA A 375 -15.50 15.44 -11.67
C ALA A 375 -16.33 14.77 -12.78
N LEU A 376 -15.67 14.14 -13.76
CA LEU A 376 -16.29 13.45 -14.90
C LEU A 376 -16.36 11.93 -14.70
N MET A 377 -15.60 11.38 -13.76
CA MET A 377 -15.75 10.01 -13.22
C MET A 377 -16.76 9.96 -12.07
#